data_AF-A0A067DDP9-F1
#
_entry.id   AF-A0A067DDP9-F1
#
_cell.length_a   1.000
_cell.length_b   1.000
_cell.length_c   1.000
_cell.angle_alpha   90.00
_cell.angle_beta   90.00
_cell.angle_gamma   90.00
#
_symmetry.space_group_name_H-M   'P 1'
#
loop_
_entity.id
_entity.type
_entity.pdbx_description
1 polymer ?
#
loop_
_entity_poly.entity_id
_entity_poly.type
_entity_poly.pdbx_seq_one_letter_code
_entity_poly.pdbx_strand_id
1 'polypeptide(L)'
;IFHLQRLPDELGNLEALWSLHAIGTAIREVPSSFFRLNNIDLLSFQRSRGHKQMSLSLPITLSLDGLHTLTYLNLTDCGITRLPENIGQLSSLEELDLQENNFERIPESITQRSKLGRLSLRYCERLQSLSKLPCKLHELDAHHCTALESL
;
A
#
# COMPACT_ATOMS: atom_id res chain seq x y z
N ILE A 1 11.14 -22.58 -10.04
CA ILE A 1 10.61 -21.67 -8.99
C ILE A 1 9.54 -20.82 -9.66
N PHE A 2 8.30 -20.87 -9.18
CA PHE A 2 7.15 -20.27 -9.87
C PHE A 2 7.24 -18.73 -9.85
N HIS A 3 7.34 -18.12 -11.03
CA HIS A 3 7.35 -16.66 -11.20
C HIS A 3 5.92 -16.14 -11.32
N LEU A 4 5.15 -16.13 -10.22
CA LEU A 4 3.82 -15.51 -10.24
C LEU A 4 3.99 -13.99 -10.40
N GLN A 5 3.65 -13.48 -11.58
CA GLN A 5 3.82 -12.07 -11.95
C GLN A 5 2.51 -11.26 -11.94
N ARG A 6 1.37 -11.94 -11.93
CA ARG A 6 0.03 -11.34 -11.93
C ARG A 6 -0.90 -12.20 -11.09
N LEU A 7 -1.84 -11.57 -10.42
CA LEU A 7 -2.96 -12.24 -9.78
C LEU A 7 -4.05 -12.53 -10.83
N PRO A 8 -4.88 -13.58 -10.64
CA PRO A 8 -5.93 -13.94 -11.59
C PRO A 8 -7.02 -12.87 -11.64
N ASP A 9 -7.59 -12.60 -12.82
CA ASP A 9 -8.64 -11.60 -13.01
C ASP A 9 -9.92 -11.93 -12.23
N GLU A 10 -10.11 -13.19 -11.84
CA GLU A 10 -11.22 -13.67 -11.03
C GLU A 10 -11.02 -13.45 -9.52
N LEU A 11 -9.90 -12.86 -9.08
CA LEU A 11 -9.61 -12.65 -7.66
C LEU A 11 -10.76 -11.95 -6.92
N GLY A 12 -11.39 -10.96 -7.55
CA GLY A 12 -12.55 -10.25 -6.99
C GLY A 12 -13.80 -11.10 -6.75
N ASN A 13 -13.86 -12.34 -7.28
CA ASN A 13 -14.97 -13.26 -7.03
C ASN A 13 -14.81 -14.03 -5.71
N LEU A 14 -13.66 -13.92 -5.05
CA LEU A 14 -13.42 -14.53 -3.75
C LEU A 14 -14.06 -13.68 -2.64
N GLU A 15 -15.40 -13.62 -2.62
CA GLU A 15 -16.15 -12.75 -1.70
C GLU A 15 -15.89 -13.07 -0.22
N ALA A 16 -15.49 -14.31 0.10
CA ALA A 16 -15.13 -14.74 1.46
C ALA A 16 -13.64 -14.49 1.81
N LEU A 17 -12.85 -13.93 0.91
CA LEU A 17 -11.43 -13.70 1.14
C LEU A 17 -11.25 -12.56 2.14
N TRP A 18 -10.69 -12.90 3.30
CA TRP A 18 -10.43 -11.95 4.39
C TRP A 18 -8.94 -11.61 4.56
N SER A 19 -8.05 -12.46 4.04
CA SER A 19 -6.61 -12.22 4.06
C SER A 19 -5.95 -12.71 2.77
N LEU A 20 -5.04 -11.91 2.22
CA LEU A 20 -4.21 -12.27 1.07
C LEU A 20 -2.75 -11.90 1.34
N HIS A 21 -1.90 -12.93 1.40
CA HIS A 21 -0.45 -12.79 1.48
C HIS A 21 0.21 -13.18 0.16
N ALA A 22 0.82 -12.20 -0.50
CA ALA A 22 1.60 -12.34 -1.73
C ALA A 22 3.10 -12.03 -1.49
N ILE A 23 3.60 -12.39 -0.30
CA ILE A 23 4.95 -12.07 0.16
C ILE A 23 6.00 -12.80 -0.69
N GLY A 24 7.05 -12.09 -1.10
CA GLY A 24 8.15 -12.66 -1.89
C GLY A 24 7.75 -13.07 -3.31
N THR A 25 6.59 -12.63 -3.79
CA THR A 25 6.15 -12.88 -5.17
C THR A 25 6.69 -11.82 -6.13
N ALA A 26 6.70 -12.15 -7.42
CA ALA A 26 7.07 -11.22 -8.48
C ALA A 26 5.84 -10.46 -9.04
N ILE A 27 4.74 -10.39 -8.29
CA ILE A 27 3.48 -9.78 -8.74
C ILE A 27 3.74 -8.31 -9.06
N ARG A 28 3.41 -7.89 -10.29
CA ARG A 28 3.58 -6.51 -10.78
C ARG A 28 2.26 -5.83 -11.04
N GLU A 29 1.17 -6.58 -11.10
CA GLU A 29 -0.14 -6.06 -11.41
C GLU A 29 -1.17 -6.79 -10.57
N VAL A 30 -2.02 -5.99 -9.92
CA VAL A 30 -3.22 -6.48 -9.24
C VAL A 30 -4.38 -6.28 -10.21
N PRO A 31 -5.26 -7.29 -10.40
CA PRO A 31 -6.34 -7.25 -11.37
C PRO A 31 -7.35 -6.16 -11.02
N SER A 32 -8.05 -5.65 -12.04
CA SER A 32 -9.11 -4.66 -11.82
C SER A 32 -10.19 -5.17 -10.86
N SER A 33 -10.56 -6.46 -10.90
CA SER A 33 -11.58 -7.04 -10.01
C SER A 33 -11.26 -6.97 -8.52
N PHE A 34 -10.02 -6.64 -8.13
CA PHE A 34 -9.57 -6.58 -6.74
C PHE A 34 -10.41 -5.68 -5.85
N PHE A 35 -10.98 -4.59 -6.38
CA PHE A 35 -11.88 -3.72 -5.62
C PHE A 35 -13.19 -4.41 -5.19
N ARG A 36 -13.50 -5.62 -5.66
CA ARG A 36 -14.70 -6.37 -5.25
C ARG A 36 -14.52 -7.17 -3.95
N LEU A 37 -13.31 -7.20 -3.40
CA LEU A 37 -12.99 -7.91 -2.16
C LEU A 37 -13.55 -7.17 -0.93
N ASN A 38 -14.86 -7.28 -0.70
CA ASN A 38 -15.57 -6.51 0.33
C ASN A 38 -15.32 -6.99 1.76
N ASN A 39 -14.72 -8.17 1.96
CA ASN A 39 -14.47 -8.76 3.28
C ASN A 39 -12.97 -8.83 3.64
N ILE A 40 -12.10 -8.19 2.84
CA ILE A 40 -10.66 -8.24 3.03
C ILE A 40 -10.22 -7.35 4.19
N ASP A 41 -9.59 -7.94 5.19
CA ASP A 41 -9.04 -7.27 6.36
C ASP A 41 -7.53 -7.03 6.23
N LEU A 42 -6.83 -7.98 5.59
CA LEU A 42 -5.37 -7.98 5.46
C LEU A 42 -4.91 -8.18 4.02
N LEU A 43 -4.09 -7.26 3.54
CA LEU A 43 -3.39 -7.36 2.25
C LEU A 43 -1.89 -7.15 2.41
N SER A 44 -1.09 -8.11 1.93
CA SER A 44 0.36 -7.97 1.90
C SER A 44 0.94 -8.36 0.54
N PHE A 45 1.64 -7.42 -0.09
CA PHE A 45 2.40 -7.59 -1.33
C PHE A 45 3.91 -7.44 -1.11
N GLN A 46 4.36 -7.53 0.15
CA GLN A 46 5.75 -7.34 0.53
C GLN A 46 6.69 -8.13 -0.39
N ARG A 47 7.72 -7.47 -0.90
CA ARG A 47 8.80 -8.15 -1.61
C ARG A 47 10.02 -8.35 -0.71
N SER A 48 10.85 -9.30 -1.11
CA SER A 48 12.13 -9.59 -0.47
C SER A 48 13.26 -8.87 -1.21
N ARG A 49 14.18 -8.29 -0.44
CA ARG A 49 15.37 -7.60 -0.96
C ARG A 49 16.12 -8.46 -1.97
N GLY A 50 16.47 -7.86 -3.12
CA GLY A 50 17.31 -8.50 -4.15
C GLY A 50 16.60 -8.84 -5.47
N HIS A 51 15.29 -8.61 -5.59
CA HIS A 51 14.61 -8.67 -6.88
C HIS A 51 14.84 -7.38 -7.68
N LYS A 52 15.05 -7.49 -9.01
CA LYS A 52 15.11 -6.32 -9.90
C LYS A 52 13.87 -5.46 -9.69
N GLN A 53 14.08 -4.23 -9.21
CA GLN A 53 13.04 -3.25 -8.87
C GLN A 53 12.14 -2.98 -10.09
N MET A 54 10.99 -3.63 -10.12
CA MET A 54 9.90 -3.28 -11.02
C MET A 54 8.71 -2.89 -10.17
N SER A 55 8.23 -1.67 -10.36
CA SER A 55 7.12 -1.11 -9.58
C SER A 55 5.92 -2.03 -9.64
N LEU A 56 5.31 -2.31 -8.49
CA LEU A 56 3.95 -2.83 -8.42
C LEU A 56 3.02 -1.76 -9.00
N SER A 57 2.36 -2.09 -10.10
CA SER A 57 1.24 -1.32 -10.63
C SER A 57 -0.01 -1.76 -9.88
N LEU A 58 -0.32 -1.01 -8.82
CA LEU A 58 -1.61 -1.10 -8.19
C LEU A 58 -2.64 -0.48 -9.17
N PRO A 59 -3.79 -1.13 -9.45
CA PRO A 59 -4.81 -0.70 -10.41
C PRO A 59 -5.65 0.44 -9.83
N ILE A 60 -5.00 1.54 -9.46
CA ILE A 60 -5.59 2.57 -8.63
C ILE A 60 -6.23 3.71 -9.46
N THR A 61 -6.42 3.48 -10.75
CA THR A 61 -7.24 4.33 -11.59
C THR A 61 -8.75 4.15 -11.32
N LEU A 62 -9.12 3.15 -10.50
CA LEU A 62 -10.48 2.82 -10.09
C LEU A 62 -10.67 3.05 -8.58
N SER A 63 -11.92 3.27 -8.15
CA SER A 63 -12.27 3.51 -6.75
C SER A 63 -11.85 2.32 -5.86
N LEU A 64 -11.27 2.61 -4.69
CA LEU A 64 -10.94 1.63 -3.65
C LEU A 64 -12.08 1.40 -2.65
N ASP A 65 -13.29 1.92 -2.92
CA ASP A 65 -14.45 1.85 -2.02
C ASP A 65 -14.82 0.42 -1.58
N GLY A 66 -14.59 -0.59 -2.42
CA GLY A 66 -14.89 -1.96 -2.04
C GLY A 66 -13.87 -2.58 -1.08
N LEU A 67 -12.73 -1.92 -0.81
CA LEU A 67 -11.76 -2.33 0.21
C LEU A 67 -12.03 -1.64 1.57
N HIS A 68 -13.29 -1.30 1.85
CA HIS A 68 -13.70 -0.56 3.05
C HIS A 68 -13.51 -1.33 4.36
N THR A 69 -13.29 -2.64 4.31
CA THR A 69 -12.99 -3.50 5.47
C THR A 69 -11.50 -3.64 5.77
N LEU A 70 -10.63 -3.19 4.85
CA LEU A 70 -9.19 -3.37 4.96
C LEU A 70 -8.63 -2.58 6.14
N THR A 71 -8.00 -3.27 7.09
CA THR A 71 -7.36 -2.68 8.28
C THR A 71 -5.84 -2.67 8.17
N TYR A 72 -5.24 -3.64 7.48
CA TYR A 72 -3.79 -3.77 7.30
C TYR A 72 -3.39 -3.85 5.82
N LEU A 73 -2.52 -2.95 5.38
CA LEU A 73 -1.94 -2.94 4.03
C LEU A 73 -0.41 -2.88 4.08
N ASN A 74 0.24 -3.90 3.52
CA ASN A 74 1.70 -3.95 3.41
C ASN A 74 2.17 -3.96 1.96
N LEU A 75 2.89 -2.90 1.61
CA LEU A 75 3.46 -2.63 0.29
C LEU A 75 4.99 -2.44 0.38
N THR A 76 5.63 -3.08 1.36
CA THR A 76 7.09 -3.02 1.55
C THR A 76 7.83 -3.52 0.32
N ASP A 77 8.85 -2.78 -0.14
CA ASP A 77 9.71 -3.13 -1.28
C ASP A 77 8.91 -3.39 -2.60
N CYS A 78 7.80 -2.67 -2.78
CA CYS A 78 6.97 -2.79 -3.98
C CYS A 78 7.49 -1.94 -5.15
N GLY A 79 8.60 -1.22 -4.99
CA GLY A 79 9.16 -0.34 -6.03
C GLY A 79 8.23 0.82 -6.42
N ILE A 80 7.32 1.21 -5.54
CA ILE A 80 6.31 2.24 -5.76
C ILE A 80 7.03 3.59 -5.90
N THR A 81 6.78 4.29 -7.00
CA THR A 81 7.32 5.63 -7.26
C THR A 81 6.29 6.74 -7.08
N ARG A 82 5.00 6.40 -7.06
CA ARG A 82 3.88 7.30 -6.80
C ARG A 82 2.77 6.55 -6.10
N LEU A 83 2.26 7.14 -5.03
CA LEU A 83 1.03 6.67 -4.38
C LEU A 83 -0.18 7.33 -5.04
N PRO A 84 -1.32 6.63 -5.11
CA PRO A 84 -2.55 7.16 -5.68
C PRO A 84 -3.27 8.10 -4.71
N GLU A 85 -3.91 9.13 -5.26
CA GLU A 85 -4.69 10.10 -4.46
C GLU A 85 -5.95 9.51 -3.83
N ASN A 86 -6.42 8.33 -4.21
CA ASN A 86 -7.59 7.72 -3.61
C ASN A 86 -7.24 6.69 -2.52
N ILE A 87 -5.97 6.54 -2.11
CA ILE A 87 -5.59 5.63 -1.01
C ILE A 87 -6.32 5.99 0.30
N GLY A 88 -6.70 7.26 0.48
CA GLY A 88 -7.57 7.72 1.56
C GLY A 88 -8.99 7.16 1.57
N GLN A 89 -9.45 6.51 0.49
CA GLN A 89 -10.75 5.83 0.46
C GLN A 89 -10.77 4.57 1.35
N LEU A 90 -9.61 4.06 1.75
CA LEU A 90 -9.45 2.96 2.68
C LEU A 90 -9.82 3.40 4.11
N SER A 91 -11.11 3.63 4.33
CA SER A 91 -11.64 4.28 5.54
C SER A 91 -11.49 3.46 6.83
N SER A 92 -11.27 2.14 6.72
CA SER A 92 -10.97 1.29 7.87
C SER A 92 -9.49 1.03 8.08
N LEU A 93 -8.61 1.56 7.23
CA LEU A 93 -7.17 1.27 7.32
C LEU A 93 -6.60 1.81 8.63
N GLU A 94 -5.95 0.93 9.39
CA GLU A 94 -5.36 1.20 10.71
C GLU A 94 -3.82 1.17 10.63
N GLU A 95 -3.26 0.32 9.78
CA GLU A 95 -1.83 0.14 9.63
C GLU A 95 -1.41 0.11 8.15
N LEU A 96 -0.39 0.91 7.82
CA LEU A 96 0.15 1.01 6.46
C LEU A 96 1.68 0.90 6.45
N ASP A 97 2.18 -0.17 5.83
CA ASP A 97 3.60 -0.40 5.60
C ASP A 97 4.00 -0.01 4.16
N LEU A 98 4.81 1.03 4.02
CA LEU A 98 5.30 1.56 2.75
C LEU A 98 6.83 1.56 2.65
N GLN A 99 7.49 0.81 3.52
CA GLN A 99 8.94 0.74 3.65
C GLN A 99 9.63 0.38 2.33
N GLU A 100 10.86 0.85 2.13
CA GLU A 100 11.71 0.50 0.99
C GLU A 100 11.09 0.82 -0.39
N ASN A 101 10.32 1.92 -0.47
CA ASN A 101 9.77 2.44 -1.72
C ASN A 101 10.41 3.76 -2.15
N ASN A 102 10.14 4.18 -3.39
CA ASN A 102 10.83 5.27 -4.09
C ASN A 102 9.90 6.46 -4.43
N PHE A 103 8.82 6.66 -3.68
CA PHE A 103 7.91 7.78 -3.87
C PHE A 103 8.44 9.06 -3.22
N GLU A 104 8.06 10.20 -3.79
CA GLU A 104 8.53 11.52 -3.34
C GLU A 104 7.60 12.19 -2.33
N ARG A 105 6.32 11.79 -2.30
CA ARG A 105 5.30 12.39 -1.44
C ARG A 105 4.24 11.37 -1.03
N ILE A 106 3.63 11.60 0.12
CA ILE A 106 2.40 10.92 0.54
C ILE A 106 1.19 11.76 0.09
N PRO A 107 0.15 11.16 -0.54
CA PRO A 107 -1.04 11.89 -0.99
C PRO A 107 -1.80 12.49 0.19
N GLU A 108 -2.36 13.70 0.02
CA GLU A 108 -3.08 14.40 1.08
C GLU A 108 -4.34 13.64 1.54
N SER A 109 -4.92 12.83 0.66
CA SER A 109 -6.11 12.04 0.96
C SER A 109 -5.91 11.05 2.10
N ILE A 110 -4.67 10.65 2.42
CA ILE A 110 -4.42 9.73 3.55
C ILE A 110 -4.91 10.31 4.88
N THR A 111 -4.97 11.65 4.98
CA THR A 111 -5.55 12.38 6.13
C THR A 111 -7.06 12.27 6.24
N GLN A 112 -7.71 12.03 5.10
CA GLN A 112 -9.15 12.06 4.98
C GLN A 112 -9.67 10.65 5.23
N ARG A 113 -10.53 10.49 6.23
CA ARG A 113 -11.35 9.28 6.48
C ARG A 113 -10.62 8.03 6.95
N SER A 114 -9.28 7.97 6.94
CA SER A 114 -8.57 6.80 7.45
C SER A 114 -8.61 6.75 8.99
N LYS A 115 -8.66 5.53 9.54
CA LYS A 115 -8.40 5.25 10.95
C LYS A 115 -6.90 5.06 11.23
N LEU A 116 -6.05 5.52 10.31
CA LEU A 116 -4.63 5.17 10.27
C LEU A 116 -3.94 5.58 11.57
N GLY A 117 -3.52 4.56 12.32
CA GLY A 117 -2.84 4.69 13.60
C GLY A 117 -1.33 4.50 13.49
N ARG A 118 -0.88 3.61 12.60
CA ARG A 118 0.53 3.32 12.34
C ARG A 118 0.88 3.53 10.87
N LEU A 119 1.96 4.26 10.62
CA LEU A 119 2.51 4.49 9.28
C LEU A 119 4.02 4.23 9.29
N SER A 120 4.47 3.25 8.50
CA SER A 120 5.90 2.93 8.37
C SER A 120 6.42 3.30 6.98
N LEU A 121 7.41 4.19 6.97
CA LEU A 121 8.07 4.80 5.81
C LEU A 121 9.57 4.51 5.78
N ARG A 122 10.05 3.55 6.58
CA ARG A 122 11.48 3.24 6.70
C ARG A 122 12.14 3.08 5.33
N TYR A 123 13.32 3.67 5.17
CA TYR A 123 14.11 3.59 3.95
C TYR A 123 13.40 4.14 2.69
N CYS A 124 12.43 5.03 2.84
CA CYS A 124 11.89 5.82 1.72
C CYS A 124 12.80 7.02 1.45
N GLU A 125 13.98 6.77 0.86
CA GLU A 125 15.05 7.77 0.69
C GLU A 125 14.69 8.93 -0.25
N ARG A 126 13.70 8.75 -1.13
CA ARG A 126 13.20 9.79 -2.04
C ARG A 126 12.08 10.63 -1.48
N LEU A 127 11.54 10.28 -0.32
CA LEU A 127 10.41 10.98 0.29
C LEU A 127 10.85 12.37 0.73
N GLN A 128 10.27 13.40 0.12
CA GLN A 128 10.60 14.81 0.33
C GLN A 128 9.68 15.48 1.34
N SER A 129 8.40 15.12 1.32
CA SER A 129 7.42 15.70 2.24
C SER A 129 6.45 14.66 2.75
N LEU A 130 6.15 14.78 4.05
CA LEU A 130 4.90 14.26 4.59
C LEU A 130 3.86 15.33 4.30
N SER A 131 2.83 14.97 3.54
CA SER A 131 1.60 15.76 3.60
C SER A 131 1.10 15.79 5.05
N LYS A 132 0.06 16.58 5.32
CA LYS A 132 -0.57 16.59 6.65
C LYS A 132 -0.78 15.14 7.11
N LEU A 133 -0.49 14.84 8.37
CA LEU A 133 -0.64 13.49 8.91
C LEU A 133 -2.09 13.28 9.42
N PRO A 134 -2.62 12.05 9.39
CA PRO A 134 -3.95 11.76 9.92
C PRO A 134 -4.01 12.04 11.43
N CYS A 135 -5.13 12.59 11.92
CA CYS A 135 -5.27 12.94 13.35
C CYS A 135 -5.26 11.72 14.30
N LYS A 136 -5.46 10.50 13.79
CA LYS A 136 -5.44 9.25 14.56
C LYS A 136 -4.06 8.60 14.62
N LEU A 137 -3.09 9.14 13.88
CA LEU A 137 -1.75 8.60 13.79
C LEU A 137 -1.05 8.77 15.15
N HIS A 138 -0.65 7.65 15.75
CA HIS A 138 0.07 7.61 17.01
C HIS A 138 1.45 6.97 16.87
N GLU A 139 1.72 6.32 15.73
CA GLU A 139 3.05 5.85 15.37
C GLU A 139 3.39 6.23 13.93
N LEU A 140 4.51 6.93 13.78
CA LEU A 140 5.12 7.26 12.50
C LEU A 140 6.58 6.81 12.55
N ASP A 141 6.96 5.93 11.64
CA ASP A 141 8.34 5.53 11.47
C ASP A 141 8.87 6.03 10.12
N ALA A 142 9.72 7.06 10.15
CA ALA A 142 10.39 7.61 8.97
C ALA A 142 11.91 7.45 9.03
N HIS A 143 12.42 6.41 9.70
CA HIS A 143 13.87 6.18 9.78
C HIS A 143 14.45 5.99 8.37
N HIS A 144 15.60 6.61 8.11
CA HIS A 144 16.27 6.58 6.81
C HIS A 144 15.46 7.22 5.65
N CYS A 145 14.49 8.09 5.92
CA CYS A 145 13.94 9.03 4.94
C CYS A 145 14.86 10.24 4.78
N THR A 146 15.97 10.07 4.07
CA THR A 146 17.07 11.04 4.01
C THR A 146 16.76 12.32 3.23
N ALA A 147 15.80 12.30 2.30
CA ALA A 147 15.38 13.47 1.53
C ALA A 147 14.26 14.29 2.20
N LEU A 148 13.77 13.89 3.37
CA LEU A 148 12.63 14.52 4.01
C LEU A 148 12.99 15.94 4.46
N GLU A 149 12.32 16.93 3.87
CA GLU A 149 12.41 18.33 4.30
C GLU A 149 11.74 18.45 5.69
N SER A 150 12.34 19.24 6.58
CA SER A 150 11.97 19.27 8.01
C SER A 150 10.47 19.44 8.25
N LEU A 151 9.91 18.61 9.14
CA LEU A 151 8.50 18.58 9.57
C LEU A 151 8.01 19.89 10.21
#